data_AF-A0A9D7HBI6-F1
#
_entry.id   AF-A0A9D7HBI6-F1
#
_cell.length_a   1.000
_cell.length_b   1.000
_cell.length_c   1.000
_cell.angle_alpha   90.00
_cell.angle_beta   90.00
_cell.angle_gamma   90.00
#
_symmetry.space_group_name_H-M   'P 1'
#
loop_
_entity.id
_entity.type
_entity.pdbx_description
1 polymer ?
#
loop_
_entity_poly.entity_id
_entity_poly.type
_entity_poly.pdbx_seq_one_letter_code
_entity_poly.pdbx_strand_id
1 'polypeptide(L)'
;MRVSRMRAKAALHSKRYSRTIVANLLLLVATPSVNAQLVINEVDYDNAGTGGSPEPYADIAEWIELKNIGSTAVDLAGVQVELVQGNGGAATVYRTIVLPSFMLAAGDYFVIGNNAATPNIDLVVTPAQNLIQNGSPDAIGLRYQAGGPLLDALSYEGSSGAPYSETTGAGTLGDDMDNYALTAITVARYPDGSDTNDNSTDWRVWCATPGQSNDLMDADGDQIPACADNCPLVFNPDQRDADLNNIGDVCETYPCVIVPQLTEQEPNGTPATASAYCGNSFIASAAIAPVGDQDYFDLGM
;
A
#
# COMPACT_ATOMS: atom_id res chain seq x y z
N MET A 1 41.86 -88.66 -17.59
CA MET A 1 42.83 -87.79 -18.32
C MET A 1 42.03 -86.92 -19.29
N ARG A 2 42.02 -85.61 -19.04
CA ARG A 2 41.56 -84.45 -19.85
C ARG A 2 40.18 -84.47 -20.54
N VAL A 3 39.32 -83.60 -20.01
CA VAL A 3 38.10 -83.03 -20.60
C VAL A 3 38.47 -82.02 -21.70
N SER A 4 37.72 -81.97 -22.82
CA SER A 4 37.51 -80.70 -23.54
C SER A 4 36.23 -80.73 -24.39
N ARG A 5 35.45 -79.65 -24.27
CA ARG A 5 34.08 -79.47 -24.74
C ARG A 5 34.02 -78.92 -26.17
N MET A 6 32.99 -79.35 -26.91
CA MET A 6 32.55 -78.76 -28.19
C MET A 6 32.08 -77.31 -28.03
N ARG A 7 32.37 -76.44 -29.02
CA ARG A 7 31.51 -75.31 -29.40
C ARG A 7 31.61 -75.01 -30.89
N ALA A 8 30.52 -75.27 -31.62
CA ALA A 8 30.27 -74.74 -32.96
C ALA A 8 29.72 -73.31 -32.84
N LYS A 9 30.27 -72.36 -33.60
CA LYS A 9 29.76 -70.98 -33.71
C LYS A 9 28.67 -70.94 -34.79
N ALA A 10 27.43 -70.67 -34.40
CA ALA A 10 26.36 -70.28 -35.32
C ALA A 10 26.38 -68.75 -35.49
N ALA A 11 26.43 -68.28 -36.73
CA ALA A 11 26.33 -66.87 -37.08
C ALA A 11 24.85 -66.45 -37.13
N LEU A 12 24.46 -65.48 -36.30
CA LEU A 12 23.13 -64.86 -36.33
C LEU A 12 23.20 -63.53 -37.10
N HIS A 13 22.50 -63.48 -38.24
CA HIS A 13 22.22 -62.27 -39.01
C HIS A 13 21.27 -61.36 -38.22
N SER A 14 21.73 -60.16 -37.84
CA SER A 14 20.90 -59.11 -37.24
C SER A 14 20.18 -58.33 -38.35
N LYS A 15 18.85 -58.52 -38.47
CA LYS A 15 17.99 -57.61 -39.24
C LYS A 15 17.74 -56.35 -38.41
N ARG A 16 18.29 -55.21 -38.85
CA ARG A 16 18.00 -53.89 -38.27
C ARG A 16 16.57 -53.48 -38.64
N TYR A 17 15.65 -53.49 -37.67
CA TYR A 17 14.35 -52.84 -37.80
C TYR A 17 14.54 -51.35 -37.53
N SER A 18 14.39 -50.52 -38.57
CA SER A 18 14.32 -49.06 -38.41
C SER A 18 12.95 -48.70 -37.85
N ARG A 19 12.89 -48.33 -36.57
CA ARG A 19 11.68 -47.77 -35.95
C ARG A 19 11.70 -46.27 -36.20
N THR A 20 10.94 -45.80 -37.19
CA THR A 20 10.59 -44.38 -37.31
C THR A 20 9.67 -44.04 -36.14
N ILE A 21 10.23 -43.42 -35.10
CA ILE A 21 9.46 -42.83 -34.00
C ILE A 21 8.92 -41.50 -34.53
N VAL A 22 7.62 -41.45 -34.84
CA VAL A 22 6.92 -40.18 -35.02
C VAL A 22 6.73 -39.60 -33.63
N ALA A 23 7.61 -38.69 -33.22
CA ALA A 23 7.41 -37.90 -32.02
C ALA A 23 6.25 -36.94 -32.31
N ASN A 24 5.07 -37.24 -31.76
CA ASN A 24 4.04 -36.22 -31.58
C ASN A 24 4.61 -35.17 -30.64
N LEU A 25 5.15 -34.09 -31.20
CA LEU A 25 5.47 -32.88 -30.47
C LEU A 25 4.13 -32.25 -30.08
N LEU A 26 3.58 -32.69 -28.95
CA LEU A 26 2.52 -31.97 -28.27
C LEU A 26 3.14 -30.63 -27.87
N LEU A 27 2.85 -29.58 -28.63
CA LEU A 27 3.22 -28.21 -28.28
C LEU A 27 2.48 -27.91 -26.98
N LEU A 28 3.16 -28.08 -25.85
CA LEU A 28 2.66 -27.65 -24.55
C LEU A 28 2.65 -26.12 -24.63
N VAL A 29 1.52 -25.54 -25.04
CA VAL A 29 1.28 -24.12 -24.82
C VAL A 29 1.24 -23.99 -23.31
N ALA A 30 2.33 -23.51 -22.72
CA ALA A 30 2.32 -23.11 -21.33
C ALA A 30 1.29 -21.97 -21.26
N THR A 31 0.07 -22.29 -20.85
CA THR A 31 -0.85 -21.28 -20.39
C THR A 31 -0.10 -20.56 -19.27
N PRO A 32 0.07 -19.23 -19.34
CA PRO A 32 0.63 -18.50 -18.22
C PRO A 32 -0.17 -18.91 -16.98
N SER A 33 0.54 -19.45 -16.00
CA SER A 33 -0.08 -19.83 -14.75
C SER A 33 -0.51 -18.53 -14.08
N VAL A 34 -1.81 -18.39 -13.83
CA VAL A 34 -2.39 -17.29 -13.03
C VAL A 34 -1.59 -17.09 -11.72
N ASN A 35 -1.00 -18.17 -11.20
CA ASN A 35 -0.24 -18.22 -9.95
C ASN A 35 0.98 -17.30 -9.86
N ALA A 36 1.57 -16.86 -10.98
CA ALA A 36 2.77 -16.02 -10.94
C ALA A 36 2.51 -14.58 -11.43
N GLN A 37 1.25 -14.22 -11.69
CA GLN A 37 0.91 -12.95 -12.33
C GLN A 37 0.05 -12.04 -11.47
N LEU A 38 -0.69 -12.56 -10.49
CA LEU A 38 -1.61 -11.75 -9.68
C LEU A 38 -1.12 -11.65 -8.24
N VAL A 39 -1.13 -10.43 -7.72
CA VAL A 39 -0.88 -10.10 -6.32
C VAL A 39 -2.00 -9.22 -5.79
N ILE A 40 -2.24 -9.27 -4.49
CA ILE A 40 -2.97 -8.25 -3.74
C ILE A 40 -2.04 -7.04 -3.68
N ASN A 41 -2.52 -5.86 -4.07
CA ASN A 41 -1.66 -4.68 -4.23
C ASN A 41 -1.94 -3.59 -3.21
N GLU A 42 -3.20 -3.42 -2.85
CA GLU A 42 -3.65 -2.35 -1.94
C GLU A 42 -4.95 -2.75 -1.25
N VAL A 43 -5.10 -2.40 0.01
CA VAL A 43 -6.26 -2.75 0.84
C VAL A 43 -6.63 -1.59 1.75
N ASP A 44 -7.90 -1.21 1.71
CA ASP A 44 -8.55 -0.35 2.69
C ASP A 44 -9.52 -1.22 3.51
N TYR A 45 -9.06 -1.67 4.67
CA TYR A 45 -9.83 -2.55 5.56
C TYR A 45 -10.47 -1.82 6.75
N ASP A 46 -10.15 -0.53 6.92
CA ASP A 46 -10.48 0.25 8.13
C ASP A 46 -10.82 1.69 7.74
N ASN A 47 -11.73 1.83 6.78
CA ASN A 47 -12.13 3.12 6.26
C ASN A 47 -12.88 3.91 7.34
N ALA A 48 -12.27 4.98 7.86
CA ALA A 48 -12.98 5.98 8.65
C ALA A 48 -14.04 6.66 7.77
N GLY A 49 -15.28 6.16 7.83
CA GLY A 49 -16.39 6.69 7.04
C GLY A 49 -16.43 8.21 7.05
N THR A 50 -16.73 8.82 5.90
CA THR A 50 -16.71 10.28 5.70
C THR A 50 -17.34 11.05 6.87
N GLY A 51 -16.53 11.70 7.72
CA GLY A 51 -17.11 12.54 8.77
C GLY A 51 -16.29 12.89 10.02
N GLY A 52 -15.04 12.46 10.19
CA GLY A 52 -14.28 12.73 11.42
C GLY A 52 -15.03 12.32 12.69
N SER A 53 -15.87 11.30 12.56
CA SER A 53 -16.80 10.89 13.60
C SER A 53 -16.01 10.06 14.61
N PRO A 54 -16.01 10.40 15.91
CA PRO A 54 -15.50 9.48 16.91
C PRO A 54 -16.36 8.23 16.81
N GLU A 55 -15.71 7.08 16.64
CA GLU A 55 -16.24 5.71 16.74
C GLU A 55 -17.73 5.63 17.14
N PRO A 56 -18.58 5.03 16.29
CA PRO A 56 -18.29 3.69 15.77
C PRO A 56 -18.57 3.46 14.27
N TYR A 57 -17.61 2.89 13.55
CA TYR A 57 -17.81 1.96 12.42
C TYR A 57 -18.77 2.41 11.32
N ALA A 58 -18.33 3.31 10.46
CA ALA A 58 -18.90 3.39 9.12
C ALA A 58 -17.85 2.92 8.12
N ASP A 59 -17.47 1.64 8.21
CA ASP A 59 -16.64 0.90 7.24
C ASP A 59 -17.46 0.68 5.95
N ILE A 60 -17.86 1.78 5.32
CA ILE A 60 -18.85 1.80 4.24
C ILE A 60 -18.19 1.90 2.88
N ALA A 61 -16.87 1.81 2.81
CA ALA A 61 -16.09 1.96 1.59
C ALA A 61 -14.78 1.16 1.66
N GLU A 62 -14.84 -0.07 2.13
CA GLU A 62 -13.67 -0.98 2.15
C GLU A 62 -13.46 -1.59 0.77
N TRP A 63 -12.19 -1.82 0.44
CA TRP A 63 -11.82 -2.38 -0.85
C TRP A 63 -10.45 -3.08 -0.83
N ILE A 64 -10.27 -3.91 -1.86
CA ILE A 64 -9.10 -4.74 -2.13
C ILE A 64 -8.77 -4.53 -3.59
N GLU A 65 -7.52 -4.19 -3.88
CA GLU A 65 -6.99 -4.11 -5.22
C GLU A 65 -6.10 -5.31 -5.52
N LEU A 66 -6.29 -5.87 -6.71
CA LEU A 66 -5.37 -6.84 -7.30
C LEU A 66 -4.58 -6.17 -8.41
N LYS A 67 -3.32 -6.58 -8.59
CA LYS A 67 -2.48 -6.15 -9.71
C LYS A 67 -2.00 -7.34 -10.52
N ASN A 68 -2.04 -7.21 -11.85
CA ASN A 68 -1.36 -8.13 -12.73
C ASN A 68 0.11 -7.72 -12.94
N ILE A 69 1.02 -8.31 -12.18
CA ILE A 69 2.48 -8.10 -12.29
C ILE A 69 3.12 -8.90 -13.43
N GLY A 70 2.32 -9.71 -14.14
CA GLY A 70 2.75 -10.48 -15.30
C GLY A 70 3.00 -9.61 -16.53
N SER A 71 3.57 -10.24 -17.57
CA SER A 71 3.79 -9.61 -18.88
C SER A 71 2.68 -9.88 -19.89
N THR A 72 1.62 -10.59 -19.49
CA THR A 72 0.48 -10.94 -20.34
C THR A 72 -0.83 -10.72 -19.60
N ALA A 73 -1.91 -10.53 -20.35
CA ALA A 73 -3.25 -10.49 -19.76
C ALA A 73 -3.63 -11.84 -19.12
N VAL A 74 -4.39 -11.77 -18.03
CA VAL A 74 -4.86 -12.93 -17.25
C VAL A 74 -6.38 -12.88 -17.11
N ASP A 75 -7.04 -14.03 -17.27
CA ASP A 75 -8.47 -14.13 -16.99
C ASP A 75 -8.67 -14.38 -15.50
N LEU A 76 -9.46 -13.54 -14.84
CA LEU A 76 -9.78 -13.66 -13.41
C LEU A 76 -10.80 -14.79 -13.11
N ALA A 77 -11.33 -15.45 -14.14
CA ALA A 77 -12.25 -16.58 -13.97
C ALA A 77 -11.69 -17.66 -13.03
N GLY A 78 -12.36 -17.84 -11.89
CA GLY A 78 -12.01 -18.85 -10.89
C GLY A 78 -10.96 -18.41 -9.88
N VAL A 79 -10.44 -17.18 -9.99
CA VAL A 79 -9.70 -16.54 -8.90
C VAL A 79 -10.67 -16.18 -7.77
N GLN A 80 -10.20 -16.30 -6.53
CA GLN A 80 -11.00 -16.09 -5.32
C GLN A 80 -10.21 -15.22 -4.35
N VAL A 81 -10.89 -14.25 -3.75
CA VAL A 81 -10.40 -13.51 -2.58
C VAL A 81 -11.03 -14.15 -1.34
N GLU A 82 -10.20 -14.64 -0.44
CA GLU A 82 -10.56 -15.25 0.83
C GLU A 82 -10.30 -14.24 1.94
N LEU A 83 -11.35 -13.83 2.66
CA LEU A 83 -11.20 -13.00 3.85
C LEU A 83 -11.12 -13.91 5.08
N VAL A 84 -10.10 -13.68 5.90
CA VAL A 84 -9.60 -14.64 6.88
C VAL A 84 -9.55 -14.01 8.25
N GLN A 85 -10.16 -14.70 9.21
CA GLN A 85 -10.04 -14.39 10.62
C GLN A 85 -8.79 -15.07 11.17
N GLY A 86 -7.88 -14.31 11.79
CA GLY A 86 -6.60 -14.82 12.30
C GLY A 86 -6.51 -14.94 13.83
N ASN A 87 -7.55 -14.52 14.57
CA ASN A 87 -7.55 -14.50 16.03
C ASN A 87 -7.06 -15.83 16.66
N GLY A 88 -6.03 -15.76 17.50
CA GLY A 88 -5.40 -16.91 18.14
C GLY A 88 -4.46 -17.74 17.25
N GLY A 89 -4.11 -17.24 16.05
CA GLY A 89 -3.19 -17.88 15.10
C GLY A 89 -3.81 -19.03 14.30
N ALA A 90 -5.15 -19.13 14.29
CA ALA A 90 -5.91 -20.17 13.60
C ALA A 90 -6.70 -19.58 12.42
N ALA A 91 -5.99 -19.29 11.33
CA ALA A 91 -6.57 -18.74 10.11
C ALA A 91 -7.84 -19.48 9.65
N THR A 92 -8.97 -18.78 9.68
CA THR A 92 -10.27 -19.31 9.28
C THR A 92 -10.90 -18.39 8.24
N VAL A 93 -11.16 -18.92 7.04
CA VAL A 93 -11.86 -18.17 5.98
C VAL A 93 -13.31 -17.95 6.43
N TYR A 94 -13.72 -16.70 6.61
CA TYR A 94 -15.11 -16.34 6.96
C TYR A 94 -15.92 -15.91 5.74
N ARG A 95 -15.24 -15.49 4.66
CA ARG A 95 -15.87 -15.08 3.40
C ARG A 95 -14.98 -15.42 2.21
N THR A 96 -15.60 -15.81 1.11
CA THR A 96 -14.94 -15.97 -0.18
C THR A 96 -15.68 -15.15 -1.24
N ILE A 97 -14.94 -14.32 -1.97
CA ILE A 97 -15.41 -13.57 -3.13
C ILE A 97 -14.86 -14.27 -4.37
N VAL A 98 -15.74 -14.83 -5.19
CA VAL A 98 -15.35 -15.46 -6.47
C VAL A 98 -15.37 -14.40 -7.56
N LEU A 99 -14.24 -14.22 -8.25
CA LEU A 99 -14.14 -13.20 -9.30
C LEU A 99 -14.82 -13.65 -10.60
N PRO A 100 -15.45 -12.71 -11.33
CA PRO A 100 -16.02 -13.01 -12.65
C PRO A 100 -14.91 -13.26 -13.67
N SER A 101 -15.28 -13.80 -14.84
CA SER A 101 -14.36 -13.77 -15.98
C SER A 101 -14.15 -12.32 -16.41
N PHE A 102 -12.88 -11.91 -16.41
CA PHE A 102 -12.44 -10.58 -16.77
C PHE A 102 -10.99 -10.68 -17.21
N MET A 103 -10.67 -10.16 -18.39
CA MET A 103 -9.30 -10.15 -18.90
C MET A 103 -8.56 -8.93 -18.34
N LEU A 104 -7.80 -9.12 -17.28
CA LEU A 104 -6.96 -8.08 -16.69
C LEU A 104 -5.65 -7.98 -17.46
N ALA A 105 -5.36 -6.83 -18.07
CA ALA A 105 -4.14 -6.67 -18.87
C ALA A 105 -2.88 -6.68 -18.01
N ALA A 106 -1.71 -6.84 -18.64
CA ALA A 106 -0.43 -6.78 -17.95
C ALA A 106 -0.20 -5.37 -17.38
N GLY A 107 0.10 -5.28 -16.09
CA GLY A 107 0.28 -4.01 -15.37
C GLY A 107 -1.01 -3.33 -14.93
N ASP A 108 -2.19 -3.86 -15.30
CA ASP A 108 -3.48 -3.29 -14.88
C ASP A 108 -3.89 -3.77 -13.48
N TYR A 109 -4.85 -3.04 -12.92
CA TYR A 109 -5.41 -3.20 -11.58
C TYR A 109 -6.87 -3.67 -11.65
N PHE A 110 -7.33 -4.35 -10.61
CA PHE A 110 -8.72 -4.77 -10.45
C PHE A 110 -9.20 -4.49 -9.02
N VAL A 111 -10.14 -3.55 -8.87
CA VAL A 111 -10.59 -3.05 -7.58
C VAL A 111 -11.92 -3.70 -7.18
N ILE A 112 -11.94 -4.32 -6.00
CA ILE A 112 -13.08 -5.04 -5.42
C ILE A 112 -13.47 -4.32 -4.13
N GLY A 113 -14.73 -3.91 -3.97
CA GLY A 113 -15.14 -3.19 -2.76
C GLY A 113 -16.63 -3.24 -2.49
N ASN A 114 -17.07 -2.68 -1.37
CA ASN A 114 -18.48 -2.66 -0.99
C ASN A 114 -19.22 -1.35 -1.34
N ASN A 115 -18.52 -0.38 -1.92
CA ASN A 115 -19.07 0.93 -2.26
C ASN A 115 -18.80 1.31 -3.71
N ALA A 116 -19.87 1.51 -4.48
CA ALA A 116 -19.78 1.93 -5.88
C ALA A 116 -19.15 3.34 -6.07
N ALA A 117 -18.96 4.11 -5.00
CA ALA A 117 -18.28 5.40 -5.02
C ALA A 117 -16.74 5.29 -4.89
N THR A 118 -16.19 4.11 -4.56
CA THR A 118 -14.74 3.89 -4.57
C THR A 118 -14.22 4.14 -5.99
N PRO A 119 -13.18 5.00 -6.16
CA PRO A 119 -12.65 5.29 -7.49
C PRO A 119 -12.18 4.00 -8.19
N ASN A 120 -12.39 3.94 -9.51
CA ASN A 120 -11.98 2.80 -10.35
C ASN A 120 -12.48 1.42 -9.88
N ILE A 121 -13.59 1.35 -9.13
CA ILE A 121 -14.14 0.07 -8.69
C ILE A 121 -14.62 -0.79 -9.86
N ASP A 122 -14.10 -2.01 -9.94
CA ASP A 122 -14.46 -2.99 -10.98
C ASP A 122 -15.54 -3.96 -10.51
N LEU A 123 -15.52 -4.33 -9.22
CA LEU A 123 -16.46 -5.26 -8.63
C LEU A 123 -17.02 -4.77 -7.30
N VAL A 124 -18.31 -4.44 -7.29
CA VAL A 124 -19.06 -4.13 -6.06
C VAL A 124 -19.61 -5.41 -5.44
N VAL A 125 -19.29 -5.65 -4.18
CA VAL A 125 -19.71 -6.84 -3.41
C VAL A 125 -20.50 -6.46 -2.16
N THR A 126 -21.07 -7.48 -1.49
CA THR A 126 -21.81 -7.32 -0.23
C THR A 126 -21.10 -8.02 0.92
N PRO A 127 -21.26 -7.59 2.19
CA PRO A 127 -22.15 -6.52 2.67
C PRO A 127 -21.68 -5.12 2.28
N ALA A 128 -22.61 -4.15 2.26
CA ALA A 128 -22.33 -2.73 1.95
C ALA A 128 -21.58 -1.99 3.08
N GLN A 129 -21.36 -2.65 4.20
CA GLN A 129 -20.63 -2.16 5.37
C GLN A 129 -19.90 -3.35 6.01
N ASN A 130 -18.70 -3.13 6.54
CA ASN A 130 -17.91 -4.14 7.26
C ASN A 130 -17.69 -5.40 6.41
N LEU A 131 -17.28 -5.18 5.16
CA LEU A 131 -16.90 -6.23 4.22
C LEU A 131 -15.66 -6.98 4.72
N ILE A 132 -14.67 -6.22 5.19
CA ILE A 132 -13.38 -6.69 5.70
C ILE A 132 -13.41 -6.57 7.23
N GLN A 133 -12.75 -7.48 7.94
CA GLN A 133 -12.67 -7.41 9.39
C GLN A 133 -11.40 -6.67 9.78
N ASN A 134 -11.48 -5.77 10.77
CA ASN A 134 -10.35 -5.08 11.39
C ASN A 134 -9.85 -5.80 12.66
N GLY A 135 -9.94 -7.14 12.70
CA GLY A 135 -9.47 -7.93 13.83
C GLY A 135 -7.95 -8.05 13.87
N SER A 136 -7.36 -8.01 15.06
CA SER A 136 -5.92 -8.27 15.26
C SER A 136 -5.65 -9.72 15.69
N PRO A 137 -4.92 -10.53 14.90
CA PRO A 137 -4.60 -10.37 13.47
C PRO A 137 -5.70 -10.96 12.57
N ASP A 138 -5.83 -10.43 11.36
CA ASP A 138 -6.67 -10.94 10.27
C ASP A 138 -5.88 -10.95 8.95
N ALA A 139 -6.46 -11.51 7.89
CA ALA A 139 -5.76 -11.65 6.61
C ALA A 139 -6.69 -11.69 5.39
N ILE A 140 -6.10 -11.48 4.22
CA ILE A 140 -6.69 -11.65 2.90
C ILE A 140 -5.80 -12.62 2.13
N GLY A 141 -6.41 -13.66 1.57
CA GLY A 141 -5.75 -14.61 0.67
C GLY A 141 -6.28 -14.50 -0.74
N LEU A 142 -5.40 -14.59 -1.73
CA LEU A 142 -5.75 -14.73 -3.13
C LEU A 142 -5.55 -16.18 -3.54
N ARG A 143 -6.59 -16.88 -4.01
CA ARG A 143 -6.53 -18.30 -4.37
C ARG A 143 -7.00 -18.54 -5.80
N TYR A 144 -6.35 -19.48 -6.50
CA TYR A 144 -6.90 -20.01 -7.74
C TYR A 144 -7.74 -21.26 -7.46
N GLN A 145 -9.06 -21.16 -7.70
CA GLN A 145 -10.06 -22.20 -7.46
C GLN A 145 -10.21 -22.59 -5.97
N ALA A 146 -11.41 -23.05 -5.60
CA ALA A 146 -11.68 -23.49 -4.24
C ALA A 146 -10.75 -24.66 -3.86
N GLY A 147 -9.95 -24.47 -2.80
CA GLY A 147 -8.97 -25.45 -2.34
C GLY A 147 -7.75 -25.65 -3.26
N GLY A 148 -7.60 -24.82 -4.30
CA GLY A 148 -6.39 -24.80 -5.14
C GLY A 148 -5.24 -24.02 -4.49
N PRO A 149 -4.17 -23.70 -5.24
CA PRO A 149 -3.00 -23.01 -4.70
C PRO A 149 -3.35 -21.58 -4.25
N LEU A 150 -2.78 -21.17 -3.12
CA LEU A 150 -2.70 -19.76 -2.75
C LEU A 150 -1.73 -19.07 -3.71
N LEU A 151 -2.13 -17.91 -4.22
CA LEU A 151 -1.37 -17.08 -5.13
C LEU A 151 -0.60 -16.00 -4.38
N ASP A 152 -1.25 -15.38 -3.39
CA ASP A 152 -0.69 -14.30 -2.58
C ASP A 152 -1.48 -14.21 -1.25
N ALA A 153 -0.88 -13.65 -0.20
CA ALA A 153 -1.60 -13.33 1.03
C ALA A 153 -1.03 -12.13 1.80
N LEU A 154 -1.95 -11.26 2.23
CA LEU A 154 -1.70 -10.19 3.18
C LEU A 154 -2.24 -10.58 4.56
N SER A 155 -1.41 -10.57 5.59
CA SER A 155 -1.85 -10.61 7.00
C SER A 155 -1.56 -9.27 7.63
N TYR A 156 -2.52 -8.65 8.31
CA TYR A 156 -2.39 -7.35 8.96
C TYR A 156 -2.60 -7.46 10.48
N GLU A 157 -2.13 -6.45 11.23
CA GLU A 157 -2.13 -6.45 12.70
C GLU A 157 -1.42 -7.65 13.35
N GLY A 158 -0.47 -8.27 12.65
CA GLY A 158 0.27 -9.45 13.08
C GLY A 158 0.02 -10.68 12.20
N SER A 159 0.23 -11.87 12.76
CA SER A 159 0.21 -13.14 12.02
C SER A 159 -1.09 -13.91 12.20
N SER A 160 -1.87 -14.05 11.13
CA SER A 160 -3.11 -14.83 11.09
C SER A 160 -2.90 -16.36 11.13
N GLY A 161 -1.69 -16.81 10.79
CA GLY A 161 -1.29 -18.22 10.74
C GLY A 161 -1.27 -18.78 9.32
N ALA A 162 -0.63 -19.94 9.14
CA ALA A 162 -0.53 -20.55 7.82
C ALA A 162 -1.91 -20.97 7.27
N PRO A 163 -2.16 -20.83 5.95
CA PRO A 163 -1.23 -20.39 4.91
C PRO A 163 -1.23 -18.88 4.63
N TYR A 164 -1.92 -18.05 5.41
CA TYR A 164 -2.16 -16.62 5.08
C TYR A 164 -1.21 -15.64 5.77
N SER A 165 -0.15 -16.15 6.40
CA SER A 165 0.97 -15.35 6.90
C SER A 165 2.22 -15.64 6.08
N GLU A 166 2.67 -14.66 5.32
CA GLU A 166 3.94 -14.72 4.59
C GLU A 166 5.09 -14.34 5.52
N THR A 167 5.78 -15.36 6.05
CA THR A 167 7.03 -15.34 6.83
C THR A 167 7.03 -14.50 8.12
N THR A 168 6.70 -13.21 8.06
CA THR A 168 6.40 -12.34 9.20
C THR A 168 5.08 -11.63 8.92
N GLY A 169 4.00 -12.02 9.62
CA GLY A 169 2.69 -11.36 9.49
C GLY A 169 2.87 -9.86 9.68
N ALA A 170 2.27 -9.04 8.79
CA ALA A 170 2.70 -7.67 8.56
C ALA A 170 2.98 -6.97 9.89
N GLY A 171 4.26 -6.64 10.09
CA GLY A 171 4.72 -6.15 11.38
C GLY A 171 4.04 -4.85 11.71
N THR A 172 3.18 -4.83 12.74
CA THR A 172 2.52 -3.63 13.29
C THR A 172 2.04 -2.60 12.26
N LEU A 173 1.71 -3.04 11.04
CA LEU A 173 1.07 -2.19 10.06
C LEU A 173 -0.34 -2.02 10.61
N GLY A 174 -0.63 -0.83 11.14
CA GLY A 174 -1.98 -0.45 11.54
C GLY A 174 -2.32 -0.49 13.04
N ASP A 175 -1.37 -0.35 13.98
CA ASP A 175 -1.78 -0.02 15.36
C ASP A 175 -2.52 1.33 15.44
N ASP A 176 -2.65 2.07 14.31
CA ASP A 176 -3.54 3.22 14.21
C ASP A 176 -3.77 3.70 12.75
N MET A 177 -4.46 2.94 11.89
CA MET A 177 -5.15 3.56 10.73
C MET A 177 -6.17 4.63 11.22
N ASP A 178 -6.57 4.56 12.50
CA ASP A 178 -7.45 5.52 13.17
C ASP A 178 -6.77 6.86 13.54
N ASN A 179 -5.43 6.97 13.58
CA ASN A 179 -4.74 8.22 13.96
C ASN A 179 -4.66 9.21 12.82
N TYR A 180 -4.71 8.69 11.60
CA TYR A 180 -4.67 9.53 10.44
C TYR A 180 -6.10 10.02 10.23
N ALA A 181 -6.38 11.26 10.63
CA ALA A 181 -7.62 11.97 10.31
C ALA A 181 -7.86 12.19 8.79
N LEU A 182 -7.16 11.43 7.95
CA LEU A 182 -7.07 11.49 6.52
C LEU A 182 -7.86 10.32 5.94
N THR A 183 -8.94 10.63 5.23
CA THR A 183 -9.85 9.64 4.61
C THR A 183 -9.24 8.90 3.40
N ALA A 184 -7.92 8.82 3.31
CA ALA A 184 -7.21 8.43 2.10
C ALA A 184 -5.93 7.64 2.40
N ILE A 185 -5.88 6.91 3.51
CA ILE A 185 -4.76 6.02 3.82
C ILE A 185 -5.21 4.56 3.70
N THR A 186 -4.32 3.71 3.20
CA THR A 186 -4.50 2.27 2.98
C THR A 186 -3.27 1.49 3.41
N VAL A 187 -3.35 0.16 3.38
CA VAL A 187 -2.16 -0.70 3.38
C VAL A 187 -1.86 -1.08 1.92
N ALA A 188 -0.70 -0.67 1.43
CA ALA A 188 -0.32 -0.81 0.02
C ALA A 188 1.06 -1.45 -0.15
N ARG A 189 1.26 -2.19 -1.24
CA ARG A 189 2.58 -2.67 -1.64
C ARG A 189 3.44 -1.51 -2.12
N TYR A 190 4.64 -1.37 -1.57
CA TYR A 190 5.59 -0.35 -1.98
C TYR A 190 7.02 -0.94 -2.06
N PRO A 191 7.64 -0.99 -3.26
CA PRO A 191 7.14 -0.50 -4.55
C PRO A 191 5.90 -1.24 -5.08
N ASP A 192 5.16 -0.57 -5.97
CA ASP A 192 3.88 -1.02 -6.53
C ASP A 192 3.95 -2.41 -7.19
N GLY A 193 3.21 -3.38 -6.67
CA GLY A 193 3.21 -4.78 -7.12
C GLY A 193 4.45 -5.60 -6.74
N SER A 194 5.36 -5.07 -5.93
CA SER A 194 6.52 -5.82 -5.45
C SER A 194 6.10 -6.88 -4.42
N ASP A 195 6.43 -8.14 -4.71
CA ASP A 195 6.14 -9.27 -3.82
C ASP A 195 7.42 -10.10 -3.58
N THR A 196 7.98 -9.98 -2.38
CA THR A 196 9.12 -10.78 -1.91
C THR A 196 8.68 -11.98 -1.09
N ASN A 197 7.37 -12.22 -0.97
CA ASN A 197 6.75 -13.20 -0.08
C ASN A 197 7.10 -12.93 1.41
N ASP A 198 7.21 -11.65 1.77
CA ASP A 198 7.42 -11.18 3.14
C ASP A 198 6.63 -9.89 3.38
N ASN A 199 5.51 -10.04 4.10
CA ASN A 199 4.59 -8.92 4.33
C ASN A 199 5.24 -7.72 5.04
N SER A 200 6.29 -7.94 5.87
CA SER A 200 7.00 -6.85 6.53
C SER A 200 7.88 -6.01 5.61
N THR A 201 8.28 -6.59 4.47
CA THR A 201 9.13 -5.93 3.48
C THR A 201 8.27 -5.21 2.45
N ASP A 202 7.20 -5.85 2.02
CA ASP A 202 6.45 -5.44 0.82
C ASP A 202 5.41 -4.35 1.10
N TRP A 203 4.90 -4.24 2.33
CA TRP A 203 3.75 -3.39 2.64
C TRP A 203 4.11 -2.14 3.46
N ARG A 204 3.33 -1.08 3.25
CA ARG A 204 3.41 0.22 3.93
C ARG A 204 2.00 0.73 4.20
N VAL A 205 1.87 1.60 5.19
CA VAL A 205 0.75 2.53 5.29
C VAL A 205 0.96 3.61 4.24
N TRP A 206 0.02 3.78 3.31
CA TRP A 206 0.21 4.56 2.08
C TRP A 206 -1.01 5.39 1.69
N CYS A 207 -0.89 6.28 0.70
CA CYS A 207 -2.07 6.94 0.15
C CYS A 207 -2.93 5.97 -0.66
N ALA A 208 -4.25 6.14 -0.55
CA ALA A 208 -5.24 5.45 -1.36
C ALA A 208 -5.01 5.72 -2.86
N THR A 209 -4.70 4.67 -3.63
CA THR A 209 -4.50 4.74 -5.08
C THR A 209 -5.34 3.73 -5.87
N PRO A 210 -6.64 3.57 -5.58
CA PRO A 210 -7.45 2.53 -6.23
C PRO A 210 -7.46 2.68 -7.75
N GLY A 211 -7.05 1.62 -8.42
CA GLY A 211 -6.89 1.49 -9.86
C GLY A 211 -5.64 2.17 -10.43
N GLN A 212 -4.66 2.55 -9.61
CA GLN A 212 -3.47 3.31 -10.01
C GLN A 212 -2.21 2.77 -9.31
N SER A 213 -1.04 3.28 -9.70
CA SER A 213 0.25 2.85 -9.14
C SER A 213 0.55 3.52 -7.80
N ASN A 214 0.97 2.71 -6.82
CA ASN A 214 1.41 3.18 -5.50
C ASN A 214 2.71 4.02 -5.56
N ASP A 215 3.53 3.89 -6.61
CA ASP A 215 4.86 4.50 -6.71
C ASP A 215 4.86 6.04 -6.86
N LEU A 216 3.71 6.64 -7.18
CA LEU A 216 3.62 8.06 -7.55
C LEU A 216 3.32 9.01 -6.38
N MET A 217 3.27 8.49 -5.15
CA MET A 217 2.76 9.24 -4.00
C MET A 217 3.85 9.75 -3.04
N ASP A 218 5.13 9.57 -3.33
CA ASP A 218 6.26 10.09 -2.51
C ASP A 218 7.20 10.88 -3.43
N ALA A 219 6.98 12.20 -3.50
CA ALA A 219 7.60 13.04 -4.50
C ALA A 219 9.05 13.45 -4.16
N ASP A 220 9.40 13.48 -2.87
CA ASP A 220 10.73 13.86 -2.41
C ASP A 220 11.57 12.66 -1.91
N GLY A 221 10.97 11.47 -1.85
CA GLY A 221 11.64 10.19 -1.61
C GLY A 221 11.95 9.93 -0.15
N ASP A 222 11.19 10.53 0.76
CA ASP A 222 11.42 10.45 2.20
C ASP A 222 10.72 9.26 2.89
N GLN A 223 10.01 8.45 2.09
CA GLN A 223 9.22 7.27 2.46
C GLN A 223 7.92 7.59 3.20
N ILE A 224 7.45 8.82 3.09
CA ILE A 224 6.17 9.27 3.64
C ILE A 224 5.31 9.71 2.47
N PRO A 225 4.10 9.14 2.34
CA PRO A 225 3.28 9.44 1.18
C PRO A 225 2.69 10.84 1.32
N ALA A 226 2.56 11.55 0.21
CA ALA A 226 2.19 12.98 0.13
C ALA A 226 0.87 13.34 0.83
N CYS A 227 -0.04 12.39 1.04
CA CYS A 227 -1.27 12.60 1.82
C CYS A 227 -1.02 12.66 3.34
N ALA A 228 0.04 12.01 3.83
CA ALA A 228 0.45 11.97 5.23
C ALA A 228 1.71 12.82 5.52
N ASP A 229 2.32 13.39 4.48
CA ASP A 229 3.54 14.20 4.57
C ASP A 229 3.21 15.68 4.85
N ASN A 230 3.77 16.23 5.94
CA ASN A 230 3.65 17.64 6.28
C ASN A 230 4.57 18.56 5.44
N CYS A 231 5.43 18.00 4.59
CA CYS A 231 6.23 18.71 3.59
C CYS A 231 6.36 17.94 2.25
N PRO A 232 5.27 17.78 1.46
CA PRO A 232 5.18 16.89 0.28
C PRO A 232 6.22 17.04 -0.86
N LEU A 233 7.10 18.04 -0.79
CA LEU A 233 8.09 18.37 -1.80
C LEU A 233 9.49 18.60 -1.20
N VAL A 234 9.67 18.40 0.10
CA VAL A 234 10.90 18.72 0.84
C VAL A 234 11.18 17.61 1.85
N PHE A 235 12.07 16.69 1.46
CA PHE A 235 12.48 15.51 2.23
C PHE A 235 12.62 15.78 3.74
N ASN A 236 11.75 15.16 4.54
CA ASN A 236 11.75 15.24 6.01
C ASN A 236 11.18 13.97 6.69
N PRO A 237 11.93 12.86 6.68
CA PRO A 237 11.46 11.58 7.23
C PRO A 237 11.10 11.61 8.73
N ASP A 238 11.51 12.64 9.47
CA ASP A 238 11.18 12.80 10.89
C ASP A 238 9.87 13.56 11.13
N GLN A 239 9.24 14.09 10.07
CA GLN A 239 7.95 14.79 10.06
C GLN A 239 7.82 15.83 11.17
N ARG A 240 8.93 16.48 11.51
CA ARG A 240 8.97 17.40 12.64
C ARG A 240 8.09 18.62 12.34
N ASP A 241 7.11 18.83 13.21
CA ASP A 241 6.21 19.98 13.23
C ASP A 241 6.10 20.45 14.69
N ALA A 242 6.81 21.53 15.01
CA ALA A 242 6.95 21.99 16.40
C ALA A 242 5.70 22.72 16.92
N ASP A 243 4.89 23.30 16.03
CA ASP A 243 3.70 24.08 16.40
C ASP A 243 2.37 23.38 16.08
N LEU A 244 2.44 22.18 15.51
CA LEU A 244 1.34 21.25 15.23
C LEU A 244 0.32 21.83 14.25
N ASN A 245 0.79 22.55 13.24
CA ASN A 245 -0.04 23.16 12.21
C ASN A 245 -0.16 22.32 10.92
N ASN A 246 0.42 21.11 10.90
CA ASN A 246 0.52 20.18 9.77
C ASN A 246 1.38 20.68 8.60
N ILE A 247 2.26 21.64 8.85
CA ILE A 247 3.33 22.07 7.93
C ILE A 247 4.64 21.79 8.65
N GLY A 248 5.51 20.98 8.04
CA GLY A 248 6.76 20.62 8.69
C GLY A 248 7.71 21.80 8.82
N ASP A 249 8.52 21.80 9.89
CA ASP A 249 9.49 22.85 10.24
C ASP A 249 10.42 23.20 9.05
N VAL A 250 10.66 22.25 8.14
CA VAL A 250 11.61 22.40 7.01
C VAL A 250 11.02 23.09 5.78
N CYS A 251 9.70 22.99 5.56
CA CYS A 251 9.01 23.60 4.42
C CYS A 251 8.13 24.78 4.82
N GLU A 252 8.01 25.03 6.12
CA GLU A 252 7.31 26.18 6.65
C GLU A 252 7.98 27.49 6.19
N THR A 253 7.26 28.27 5.39
CA THR A 253 7.66 29.63 5.04
C THR A 253 7.04 30.59 6.04
N TYR A 254 7.78 30.96 7.09
CA TYR A 254 7.30 32.01 7.97
C TYR A 254 7.22 33.35 7.21
N PRO A 255 6.04 33.97 7.04
CA PRO A 255 6.02 35.40 6.81
C PRO A 255 6.61 36.04 8.06
N CYS A 256 7.77 36.65 7.94
CA CYS A 256 8.35 37.35 9.07
C CYS A 256 7.48 38.58 9.36
N VAL A 257 6.75 38.53 10.48
CA VAL A 257 5.88 39.61 10.92
C VAL A 257 6.64 40.50 11.90
N ILE A 258 6.53 41.81 11.68
CA ILE A 258 7.02 42.82 12.61
C ILE A 258 5.86 43.18 13.52
N VAL A 259 5.91 42.76 14.78
CA VAL A 259 4.89 43.10 15.78
C VAL A 259 5.35 44.36 16.52
N PRO A 260 4.68 45.51 16.35
CA PRO A 260 4.94 46.67 17.19
C PRO A 260 4.54 46.34 18.62
N GLN A 261 5.48 46.39 19.55
CA GLN A 261 5.16 46.32 20.97
C GLN A 261 4.75 47.72 21.39
N LEU A 262 3.44 47.99 21.41
CA LEU A 262 2.93 49.21 22.00
C LEU A 262 3.10 49.10 23.52
N THR A 263 4.21 49.60 24.06
CA THR A 263 4.23 49.90 25.49
C THR A 263 3.28 51.07 25.70
N GLU A 264 2.35 50.93 26.64
CA GLU A 264 1.52 52.05 27.10
C GLU A 264 2.42 53.26 27.29
N GLN A 265 2.03 54.38 26.71
CA GLN A 265 2.87 55.57 26.57
C GLN A 265 3.24 56.11 27.96
N GLU A 266 4.36 55.65 28.51
CA GLU A 266 4.94 56.25 29.70
C GLU A 266 5.32 57.71 29.37
N PRO A 267 5.16 58.67 30.30
CA PRO A 267 5.30 60.11 30.01
C PRO A 267 6.69 60.58 29.57
N ASN A 268 7.66 59.67 29.38
CA ASN A 268 9.09 59.96 29.26
C ASN A 268 9.79 59.36 28.01
N GLY A 269 9.07 59.18 26.89
CA GLY A 269 9.70 59.08 25.57
C GLY A 269 10.61 57.86 25.33
N THR A 270 10.30 56.72 25.96
CA THR A 270 10.95 55.44 25.63
C THR A 270 10.62 55.07 24.17
N PRO A 271 11.60 54.73 23.32
CA PRO A 271 11.32 54.29 21.95
C PRO A 271 10.44 53.04 21.98
N ALA A 272 9.38 53.01 21.17
CA ALA A 272 8.63 51.77 20.96
C ALA A 272 9.61 50.72 20.41
N THR A 273 9.44 49.46 20.82
CA THR A 273 10.23 48.36 20.26
C THR A 273 9.36 47.60 19.28
N ALA A 274 9.95 47.20 18.16
CA ALA A 274 9.34 46.22 17.28
C ALA A 274 10.12 44.93 17.39
N SER A 275 9.41 43.82 17.51
CA SER A 275 10.00 42.49 17.49
C SER A 275 9.66 41.82 16.17
N ALA A 276 10.70 41.31 15.50
CA ALA A 276 10.55 40.46 14.33
C ALA A 276 10.39 39.02 14.80
N TYR A 277 9.27 38.42 14.39
CA TYR A 277 8.99 37.01 14.59
C TYR A 277 8.89 36.36 13.22
N CYS A 278 9.53 35.20 13.07
CA CYS A 278 9.24 34.29 11.98
C CYS A 278 8.64 33.05 12.67
N GLY A 279 7.31 32.92 12.59
CA GLY A 279 6.54 31.96 13.40
C GLY A 279 6.60 32.27 14.89
N ASN A 280 6.85 31.23 15.70
CA ASN A 280 7.03 31.34 17.15
C ASN A 280 8.47 31.70 17.56
N SER A 281 9.39 31.85 16.60
CA SER A 281 10.78 32.16 16.87
C SER A 281 11.03 33.66 16.88
N PHE A 282 11.57 34.15 18.00
CA PHE A 282 12.08 35.51 18.10
C PHE A 282 13.38 35.66 17.31
N ILE A 283 13.40 36.58 16.35
CA ILE A 283 14.57 36.80 15.49
C ILE A 283 15.40 37.99 15.98
N ALA A 284 14.75 39.13 16.18
CA ALA A 284 15.41 40.36 16.59
C ALA A 284 14.39 41.36 17.17
N SER A 285 14.87 42.25 18.04
CA SER A 285 14.14 43.46 18.43
C SER A 285 14.94 44.68 18.02
N ALA A 286 14.25 45.69 17.49
CA ALA A 286 14.83 47.00 17.19
C ALA A 286 14.00 48.10 17.86
N ALA A 287 14.68 49.17 18.28
CA ALA A 287 14.01 50.40 18.68
C ALA A 287 13.46 51.07 17.41
N ILE A 288 12.16 51.33 17.38
CA ILE A 288 11.52 52.11 16.33
C ILE A 288 11.34 53.54 16.83
N ALA A 289 11.63 54.51 15.95
CA ALA A 289 11.39 55.92 16.26
C ALA A 289 9.88 56.14 16.42
N PRO A 290 9.44 57.02 17.35
CA PRO A 290 8.01 57.35 17.46
C PRO A 290 7.54 57.92 16.12
N VAL A 291 6.64 57.19 15.46
CA VAL A 291 5.98 57.65 14.23
C VAL A 291 4.89 58.61 14.67
N GLY A 292 5.01 59.89 14.32
CA GLY A 292 3.90 60.83 14.46
C GLY A 292 2.76 60.38 13.53
N ASP A 293 1.55 60.28 14.08
CA ASP A 293 0.29 59.92 13.42
C ASP A 293 0.35 60.02 11.88
N GLN A 294 0.51 58.91 11.17
CA GLN A 294 -0.06 58.64 9.85
C GLN A 294 0.06 57.13 9.52
N ASP A 295 -1.03 56.61 8.96
CA ASP A 295 -1.32 55.22 8.64
C ASP A 295 -0.36 54.52 7.65
N TYR A 296 -0.32 53.19 7.79
CA TYR A 296 -0.01 52.17 6.77
C TYR A 296 1.43 52.10 6.21
N PHE A 297 2.17 51.07 6.64
CA PHE A 297 3.38 50.61 5.94
C PHE A 297 2.97 49.74 4.74
N ASP A 298 2.93 50.34 3.54
CA ASP A 298 3.14 49.63 2.29
C ASP A 298 4.66 49.54 2.06
N LEU A 299 5.20 48.33 2.01
CA LEU A 299 6.56 48.08 1.53
C LEU A 299 6.50 46.94 0.52
N GLY A 300 6.35 47.31 -0.75
CA GLY A 300 6.59 46.41 -1.86
C GLY A 300 8.01 45.82 -1.79
N MET A 301 8.07 44.50 -1.64
CA MET A 301 9.05 43.59 -2.22
C MET A 301 8.36 42.26 -2.50
#